data_AF-A0A2V9B2J5-F1
#
_entry.id   AF-A0A2V9B2J5-F1
#
_cell.length_a   1.000
_cell.length_b   1.000
_cell.length_c   1.000
_cell.angle_alpha   90.00
_cell.angle_beta   90.00
_cell.angle_gamma   90.00
#
_symmetry.space_group_name_H-M   'P 1'
#
loop_
_entity.id
_entity.type
_entity.pdbx_description
1 polymer ?
#
loop_
_entity_poly.entity_id
_entity_poly.type
_entity_poly.pdbx_seq_one_letter_code
_entity_poly.pdbx_strand_id
1 'polypeptide(L)'
;MPRKRFNAAAFEAKVNEGNAKFQQAIANEKFTARRPVLVDLKAQFDADAAHLRSKANHGKVTPALASEMKKDVNKIYDHALGR
;
A
#
# COMPACT_ATOMS: atom_id res chain seq x y z
N MET A 1 -22.24 -17.10 -9.17
CA MET A 1 -21.36 -15.97 -9.56
C MET A 1 -19.93 -16.48 -9.68
N PRO A 2 -19.23 -16.31 -10.80
CA PRO A 2 -17.84 -16.74 -10.93
C PRO A 2 -16.98 -15.88 -10.00
N ARG A 3 -16.37 -16.51 -8.99
CA ARG A 3 -15.43 -15.84 -8.07
C ARG A 3 -14.26 -15.31 -8.91
N LYS A 4 -14.23 -13.99 -9.11
CA LYS A 4 -13.11 -13.26 -9.73
C LYS A 4 -11.86 -13.61 -8.93
N ARG A 5 -10.99 -14.45 -9.50
CA ARG A 5 -9.76 -14.91 -8.84
C ARG A 5 -8.87 -13.70 -8.53
N PHE A 6 -8.13 -13.79 -7.43
CA PHE A 6 -7.12 -12.80 -7.09
C PHE A 6 -6.14 -12.62 -8.26
N ASN A 7 -5.96 -11.37 -8.70
CA ASN A 7 -4.98 -11.02 -9.72
C ASN A 7 -3.71 -10.53 -9.03
N ALA A 8 -2.75 -11.44 -8.87
CA ALA A 8 -1.46 -11.15 -8.23
C ALA A 8 -0.69 -10.04 -8.96
N ALA A 9 -0.72 -10.01 -10.30
CA ALA A 9 -0.02 -8.98 -11.07
C ALA A 9 -0.59 -7.57 -10.82
N ALA A 10 -1.92 -7.46 -10.75
CA ALA A 10 -2.57 -6.18 -10.43
C ALA A 10 -2.32 -5.74 -8.97
N PHE A 11 -2.17 -6.70 -8.05
CA PHE A 11 -1.82 -6.43 -6.66
C PHE A 11 -0.38 -5.91 -6.55
N GLU A 12 0.59 -6.62 -7.12
CA GLU A 12 2.00 -6.22 -7.11
C GLU A 12 2.20 -4.86 -7.80
N ALA A 13 1.47 -4.57 -8.88
CA ALA A 13 1.50 -3.26 -9.52
C ALA A 13 1.10 -2.12 -8.56
N LYS A 14 0.05 -2.31 -7.74
CA LYS A 14 -0.36 -1.33 -6.73
C LYS A 14 0.65 -1.21 -5.59
N VAL A 15 1.25 -2.33 -5.16
CA VAL A 15 2.32 -2.30 -4.14
C VAL A 15 3.49 -1.47 -4.64
N ASN A 16 3.92 -1.70 -5.87
CA ASN A 16 5.02 -0.96 -6.49
C ASN A 16 4.70 0.53 -6.64
N GLU A 17 3.47 0.89 -7.02
CA GLU A 17 3.04 2.30 -7.12
C GLU A 17 3.10 3.01 -5.74
N GLY A 18 2.58 2.36 -4.69
CA GLY A 18 2.64 2.91 -3.32
C GLY A 18 4.09 3.06 -2.85
N ASN A 19 4.93 2.05 -3.08
CA ASN A 19 6.33 2.07 -2.70
C ASN A 19 7.11 3.18 -3.40
N ALA A 20 6.86 3.39 -4.70
CA ALA A 20 7.46 4.49 -5.46
C ALA A 20 7.06 5.86 -4.90
N LYS A 21 5.79 6.04 -4.50
CA LYS A 21 5.31 7.27 -3.85
C LYS A 21 6.01 7.54 -2.52
N PHE A 22 6.15 6.53 -1.65
CA PHE A 22 6.89 6.68 -0.40
C PHE A 22 8.36 7.00 -0.64
N GLN A 23 9.02 6.29 -1.56
CA GLN A 23 10.42 6.57 -1.91
C GLN A 23 10.60 8.00 -2.42
N GLN A 24 9.70 8.47 -3.29
CA GLN A 24 9.74 9.85 -3.78
C GLN A 24 9.51 10.86 -2.65
N ALA A 25 8.57 10.61 -1.75
CA ALA A 25 8.31 11.50 -0.61
C ALA A 25 9.49 11.54 0.37
N ILE A 26 10.13 10.40 0.65
CA ILE A 26 11.30 10.31 1.53
C ILE A 26 12.51 11.00 0.89
N ALA A 27 12.72 10.82 -0.41
CA ALA A 27 13.82 11.45 -1.14
C ALA A 27 13.65 12.97 -1.26
N ASN A 28 12.41 13.47 -1.25
CA ASN A 28 12.11 14.88 -1.42
C ASN A 28 12.50 15.70 -0.18
N GLU A 29 13.38 16.68 -0.39
CA GLU A 29 13.90 17.56 0.67
C GLU A 29 12.80 18.36 1.39
N LYS A 30 11.67 18.62 0.72
CA LYS A 30 10.51 19.30 1.32
C LYS A 30 9.91 18.54 2.51
N PHE A 31 10.12 17.22 2.56
CA PHE A 31 9.63 16.37 3.64
C PHE A 31 10.74 15.89 4.58
N THR A 32 11.91 16.53 4.58
CA THR A 32 13.04 16.13 5.45
C THR A 32 12.64 16.01 6.92
N ALA A 33 11.88 16.98 7.44
CA ALA A 33 11.39 16.94 8.82
C ALA A 33 10.36 15.82 9.09
N ARG A 34 9.70 15.32 8.05
CA ARG A 34 8.70 14.23 8.10
C ARG A 34 9.28 12.88 7.68
N ARG A 35 10.56 12.80 7.32
CA ARG A 35 11.22 11.54 6.90
C ARG A 35 11.03 10.39 7.89
N PRO A 36 11.17 10.58 9.22
CA PRO A 36 10.96 9.48 10.17
C PRO A 36 9.55 8.90 10.05
N VAL A 37 8.53 9.77 10.03
CA VAL A 37 7.12 9.40 9.87
C VAL A 37 6.88 8.73 8.51
N LEU A 38 7.46 9.23 7.42
CA LEU A 38 7.34 8.62 6.10
C LEU A 38 7.96 7.22 6.02
N VAL A 39 9.08 7.00 6.74
CA VAL A 39 9.73 5.68 6.83
C VAL A 39 8.86 4.72 7.64
N ASP A 40 8.31 5.16 8.76
CA ASP A 40 7.39 4.34 9.58
C ASP A 40 6.12 3.96 8.81
N LEU A 41 5.53 4.92 8.09
CA LEU A 41 4.35 4.67 7.25
C LEU A 41 4.66 3.75 6.08
N LYS A 42 5.86 3.83 5.50
CA LYS A 42 6.31 2.88 4.48
C LYS A 42 6.46 1.48 5.07
N ALA A 43 7.03 1.34 6.26
CA ALA A 43 7.16 0.05 6.93
C ALA A 43 5.78 -0.57 7.22
N GLN A 44 4.80 0.24 7.63
CA GLN A 44 3.43 -0.20 7.84
C GLN A 44 2.77 -0.65 6.52
N PHE A 45 2.96 0.13 5.44
CA PHE A 45 2.50 -0.24 4.11
C PHE A 45 3.09 -1.58 3.61
N ASP A 46 4.39 -1.80 3.81
CA ASP A 46 5.06 -3.06 3.44
C ASP A 46 4.50 -4.24 4.25
N ALA A 47 4.25 -4.05 5.55
CA ALA A 47 3.66 -5.06 6.43
C ALA A 47 2.22 -5.43 6.01
N ASP A 48 1.40 -4.43 5.69
CA ASP A 48 0.06 -4.64 5.15
C ASP A 48 0.11 -5.36 3.79
N ALA A 49 0.98 -4.93 2.88
CA ALA A 49 1.17 -5.62 1.59
C ALA A 49 1.55 -7.10 1.79
N ALA A 50 2.49 -7.40 2.70
CA ALA A 50 2.88 -8.78 3.00
C ALA A 50 1.73 -9.60 3.60
N HIS A 51 0.95 -9.02 4.52
CA HIS A 51 -0.21 -9.67 5.11
C HIS A 51 -1.31 -9.98 4.09
N LEU A 52 -1.59 -9.05 3.18
CA LEU A 52 -2.59 -9.23 2.12
C LEU A 52 -2.12 -10.23 1.06
N ARG A 53 -0.82 -10.25 0.74
CA ARG A 53 -0.20 -11.25 -0.13
C ARG A 53 -0.31 -12.66 0.46
N SER A 54 -0.12 -12.79 1.77
CA SER A 54 -0.33 -14.06 2.49
C SER A 54 -1.79 -14.51 2.43
N LYS A 55 -2.76 -13.61 2.72
CA LYS A 55 -4.20 -13.91 2.56
C LYS A 55 -4.54 -14.35 1.14
N ALA A 56 -3.92 -13.73 0.13
CA ALA A 56 -4.12 -14.01 -1.29
C ALA A 56 -3.66 -15.39 -1.69
N ASN A 57 -2.45 -15.78 -1.27
CA ASN A 57 -1.93 -17.12 -1.49
C ASN A 57 -2.75 -18.20 -0.76
N HIS A 58 -3.35 -17.88 0.38
CA HIS A 58 -4.27 -18.79 1.09
C HIS A 58 -5.70 -18.85 0.50
N GLY A 59 -5.95 -18.23 -0.66
CA GLY A 59 -7.23 -18.32 -1.37
C GLY A 59 -8.38 -17.50 -0.76
N LYS A 60 -8.09 -16.64 0.21
CA LYS A 60 -9.10 -15.84 0.95
C LYS A 60 -9.27 -14.42 0.40
N VAL A 61 -8.95 -14.17 -0.88
CA VAL A 61 -8.91 -12.80 -1.40
C VAL A 61 -10.00 -12.53 -2.42
N THR A 62 -11.03 -11.88 -1.88
CA THR A 62 -12.13 -11.25 -2.61
C THR A 62 -11.75 -9.86 -3.09
N PRO A 63 -12.44 -9.30 -4.11
CA PRO A 63 -12.30 -7.91 -4.57
C PRO A 63 -12.33 -6.85 -3.45
N ALA A 64 -12.98 -7.15 -2.33
CA ALA A 64 -12.98 -6.33 -1.12
C ALA A 64 -11.57 -5.99 -0.62
N LEU A 65 -10.62 -6.93 -0.68
CA LEU A 65 -9.26 -6.72 -0.18
C LEU A 65 -8.46 -5.70 -1.01
N ALA A 66 -8.67 -5.71 -2.33
CA ALA A 66 -8.05 -4.75 -3.24
C ALA A 66 -8.64 -3.34 -3.11
N SER A 67 -9.87 -3.23 -2.60
CA SER A 67 -10.49 -1.96 -2.20
C SER A 67 -9.99 -1.48 -0.83
N GLU A 68 -9.71 -2.40 0.10
CA GLU A 68 -9.06 -2.12 1.39
C GLU A 68 -7.69 -1.46 1.17
N MET A 69 -6.80 -2.06 0.36
CA MET A 69 -5.50 -1.44 0.03
C MET A 69 -5.62 -0.05 -0.56
N LYS A 70 -6.60 0.17 -1.44
CA LYS A 70 -6.77 1.48 -2.09
C LYS A 70 -7.18 2.54 -1.07
N LYS A 71 -7.99 2.15 -0.07
CA LYS A 71 -8.34 3.02 1.06
C LYS A 71 -7.14 3.26 1.95
N ASP A 72 -6.40 2.24 2.35
CA ASP A 72 -5.25 2.40 3.25
C ASP A 72 -4.14 3.23 2.60
N VAL A 73 -3.78 2.98 1.34
CA VAL A 73 -2.79 3.80 0.63
C VAL A 73 -3.22 5.26 0.56
N ASN A 74 -4.46 5.54 0.16
CA ASN A 74 -4.95 6.91 0.08
C ASN A 74 -4.97 7.57 1.47
N LYS A 75 -5.43 6.85 2.50
CA LYS A 75 -5.53 7.37 3.86
C LYS A 75 -4.15 7.64 4.47
N ILE A 76 -3.19 6.74 4.25
CA ILE A 76 -1.81 6.92 4.70
C ILE A 76 -1.15 8.07 3.94
N TYR A 77 -1.39 8.20 2.63
CA TYR A 77 -0.84 9.26 1.80
C TYR A 77 -1.44 10.63 2.15
N ASP A 78 -2.75 10.74 2.32
CA ASP A 78 -3.43 11.97 2.74
C ASP A 78 -3.02 12.36 4.17
N HIS A 79 -2.92 11.41 5.10
CA HIS A 79 -2.44 11.67 6.46
C HIS A 79 -0.96 12.11 6.49
N ALA A 80 -0.09 11.52 5.67
CA ALA A 80 1.31 11.92 5.55
C ALA A 80 1.48 13.34 4.96
N LEU A 81 0.57 13.71 4.07
CA LEU A 81 0.57 15.02 3.42
C LEU A 81 -0.22 16.08 4.20
N GLY A 82 -1.07 15.68 5.15
CA GLY A 82 -1.94 16.56 5.92
C GLY A 82 -3.11 17.12 5.08
N ARG A 83 -3.66 16.29 4.18
CA ARG A 83 -4.78 16.64 3.29
C ARG A 83 -6.11 16.05 3.77
#